data_AF-A0A3C0TGT9-F1
#
_entry.id   AF-A0A3C0TGT9-F1
#
_cell.length_a   1.000
_cell.length_b   1.000
_cell.length_c   1.000
_cell.angle_alpha   90.00
_cell.angle_beta   90.00
_cell.angle_gamma   90.00
#
_symmetry.space_group_name_H-M   'P 1'
#
loop_
_entity.id
_entity.type
_entity.pdbx_description
1 polymer ?
#
loop_
_entity_poly.entity_id
_entity_poly.type
_entity_poly.pdbx_seq_one_letter_code
_entity_poly.pdbx_strand_id
1 'polypeptide(L)'
;MAYRKNVRLGKRRLAHLAGLEGRVESYTSGFIRACVLAALVILQFAIIIGVALFLGQFSALFYFLMEGMGIIVVLILTNDNRSMAYKFGWVCIIMLLPIAGTIMFFMFGRVGKNNSLNRRIAARFAEVDKYLEFDDSISEEFRLSHPVSSRISSYMTAEGSPLYKNTEVTYYEMGELILDDIFEKLESAKRFIFLEFFIVAEGALWDKLHELLLRKKSEGVEIKFLFDDFGALMRTPTSFASSLRAEGIDVVVFNPIGHYIN
;
A
#
# COMPACT_ATOMS: atom_id res chain seq x y z
N MET A 1 -9.64 -27.13 19.13
CA MET A 1 -8.64 -26.38 18.32
C MET A 1 -7.25 -26.53 18.94
N ALA A 2 -6.40 -27.42 18.42
CA ALA A 2 -5.03 -27.54 18.90
C ALA A 2 -4.16 -26.51 18.15
N TYR A 3 -3.92 -25.36 18.79
CA TYR A 3 -2.93 -24.39 18.34
C TYR A 3 -1.54 -25.06 18.39
N ARG A 4 -1.06 -25.54 17.23
CA ARG A 4 0.30 -26.05 17.11
C ARG A 4 1.18 -24.88 16.68
N LYS A 5 1.71 -24.17 17.68
CA LYS A 5 2.81 -23.22 17.46
C LYS A 5 4.03 -24.04 17.01
N ASN A 6 4.16 -24.27 15.71
CA ASN A 6 5.41 -24.77 15.15
C ASN A 6 6.41 -23.62 15.18
N VAL A 7 6.90 -23.28 16.38
CA VAL A 7 8.13 -22.51 16.48
C VAL A 7 9.24 -23.46 16.05
N ARG A 8 9.56 -23.46 14.76
CA ARG A 8 10.81 -24.08 14.29
C ARG A 8 11.96 -23.20 14.76
N LEU A 9 12.34 -23.36 16.05
CA LEU A 9 13.55 -22.81 16.67
C LEU A 9 14.84 -23.53 16.21
N GLY A 10 14.75 -24.41 15.21
CA GLY A 10 15.94 -24.98 14.59
C GLY A 10 16.60 -23.90 13.73
N LYS A 11 17.92 -23.73 13.86
CA LYS A 11 18.75 -22.92 12.95
C LYS A 11 18.45 -23.30 11.49
N ARG A 12 17.46 -22.65 10.88
CA ARG A 12 17.12 -22.87 9.47
C ARG A 12 18.29 -22.29 8.71
N ARG A 13 19.04 -23.17 8.02
CA ARG A 13 20.18 -22.75 7.24
C ARG A 13 19.64 -21.94 6.07
N LEU A 14 20.10 -20.71 5.92
CA LEU A 14 19.76 -19.82 4.81
C LEU A 14 20.31 -20.41 3.51
N ALA A 15 19.66 -21.44 2.95
CA ALA A 15 20.19 -22.22 1.84
C ALA A 15 20.11 -21.43 0.53
N HIS A 16 19.00 -20.71 0.35
CA HIS A 16 18.75 -19.86 -0.81
C HIS A 16 19.41 -18.49 -0.67
N LEU A 17 19.75 -18.04 0.53
CA LEU A 17 20.51 -16.79 0.70
C LEU A 17 22.02 -17.00 0.94
N ALA A 18 22.49 -18.25 0.99
CA ALA A 18 23.90 -18.57 1.21
C ALA A 18 24.81 -17.92 0.16
N GLY A 19 25.82 -17.18 0.62
CA GLY A 19 26.81 -16.54 -0.24
C GLY A 19 26.33 -15.28 -0.96
N LEU A 20 25.12 -14.79 -0.68
CA LEU A 20 24.71 -13.47 -1.13
C LEU A 20 25.39 -12.39 -0.29
N GLU A 21 26.15 -11.52 -0.95
CA GLU A 21 26.65 -10.29 -0.36
C GLU A 21 25.62 -9.17 -0.52
N GLY A 22 25.45 -8.35 0.51
CA GLY A 22 24.49 -7.25 0.50
C GLY A 22 24.88 -6.17 -0.51
N ARG A 23 24.32 -6.24 -1.72
CA ARG A 23 24.42 -5.19 -2.74
C ARG A 23 23.03 -4.66 -3.06
N VAL A 24 22.92 -3.34 -3.09
CA VAL A 24 21.74 -2.62 -3.59
C VAL A 24 22.22 -1.50 -4.51
N GLU A 25 21.59 -1.39 -5.67
CA GLU A 25 21.90 -0.37 -6.65
C GLU A 25 21.04 0.88 -6.47
N SER A 26 21.56 2.01 -6.93
CA SER A 26 20.84 3.28 -6.93
C SER A 26 20.98 3.96 -8.28
N TYR A 27 19.88 4.51 -8.77
CA TYR A 27 19.81 5.06 -10.12
C TYR A 27 19.74 6.58 -10.12
N THR A 28 20.59 7.19 -10.96
CA THR A 28 20.61 8.63 -11.20
C THR A 28 19.31 9.13 -11.83
N SER A 29 18.67 8.31 -12.69
CA SER A 29 17.36 8.60 -13.28
C SER A 29 16.28 8.74 -12.19
N GLY A 30 16.33 7.89 -11.18
CA GLY A 30 15.54 8.02 -9.97
C GLY A 30 15.77 9.36 -9.31
N PHE A 31 17.03 9.66 -8.96
CA PHE A 31 17.41 10.90 -8.27
C PHE A 31 16.90 12.15 -9.00
N ILE A 32 17.04 12.20 -10.33
CA ILE A 32 16.50 13.29 -11.16
C ILE A 32 14.98 13.40 -11.04
N ARG A 33 14.23 12.29 -11.10
CA ARG A 33 12.77 12.30 -10.90
C ARG A 33 12.40 12.87 -9.53
N ALA A 34 13.13 12.51 -8.47
CA ALA A 34 12.89 13.07 -7.14
C ALA A 34 13.20 14.57 -7.07
N CYS A 35 14.29 15.03 -7.68
CA CYS A 35 14.61 16.46 -7.73
C CYS A 35 13.53 17.25 -8.49
N VAL A 36 13.04 16.74 -9.62
CA VAL A 36 11.94 17.36 -10.37
C VAL A 36 10.67 17.41 -9.52
N LEU A 37 10.32 16.30 -8.86
CA LEU A 37 9.16 16.25 -7.98
C LEU A 37 9.29 17.26 -6.82
N ALA A 38 10.45 17.32 -6.17
CA ALA A 38 10.73 18.27 -5.11
C ALA A 38 10.61 19.73 -5.59
N ALA A 39 11.15 20.05 -6.77
CA ALA A 39 11.04 21.38 -7.37
C ALA A 39 9.58 21.75 -7.67
N LEU A 40 8.77 20.81 -8.20
CA LEU A 40 7.35 21.02 -8.46
C LEU A 40 6.55 21.24 -7.16
N VAL A 41 6.86 20.48 -6.11
CA VAL A 41 6.22 20.65 -4.79
C VAL A 41 6.58 22.00 -4.17
N ILE A 42 7.86 22.41 -4.24
CA ILE A 42 8.30 23.73 -3.76
C ILE A 42 7.60 24.84 -4.53
N LEU A 43 7.51 24.73 -5.86
CA LEU A 43 6.80 25.67 -6.70
C LEU A 43 5.31 25.76 -6.31
N GLN A 44 4.67 24.62 -6.05
CA GLN A 44 3.28 24.57 -5.60
C GLN A 44 3.09 25.31 -4.26
N PHE A 45 3.96 25.08 -3.27
CA PHE A 45 3.90 25.82 -2.01
C PHE A 45 4.15 27.32 -2.20
N ALA A 46 5.10 27.70 -3.06
CA ALA A 46 5.37 29.10 -3.36
C ALA A 46 4.16 29.79 -4.01
N ILE A 47 3.46 29.12 -4.93
CA ILE A 47 2.21 29.61 -5.53
C ILE A 47 1.12 29.75 -4.47
N ILE A 48 0.92 28.74 -3.61
CA ILE A 48 -0.09 28.79 -2.54
C ILE A 48 0.17 29.96 -1.59
N ILE A 49 1.42 30.15 -1.16
CA ILE A 49 1.81 31.26 -0.29
C ILE A 49 1.63 32.60 -1.01
N GLY A 50 2.07 32.70 -2.27
CA GLY A 50 1.92 33.91 -3.08
C GLY A 50 0.46 34.32 -3.26
N VAL A 51 -0.41 33.36 -3.59
CA VAL A 51 -1.87 33.57 -3.70
C VAL A 51 -2.46 33.97 -2.35
N ALA A 52 -2.07 33.31 -1.25
CA ALA A 52 -2.56 33.64 0.08
C ALA A 52 -2.17 35.08 0.51
N LEU A 53 -0.92 35.49 0.23
CA LEU A 53 -0.44 36.85 0.52
C LEU A 53 -1.13 37.90 -0.37
N PHE A 54 -1.32 37.59 -1.66
CA PHE A 54 -2.02 38.47 -2.60
C PHE A 54 -3.50 38.66 -2.22
N LEU A 55 -4.20 37.58 -1.90
CA LEU A 55 -5.60 37.64 -1.44
C LEU A 55 -5.73 38.32 -0.07
N GLY A 56 -4.71 38.22 0.78
CA GLY A 56 -4.64 38.94 2.05
C GLY A 56 -4.68 40.46 1.91
N GLN A 57 -4.31 41.01 0.74
CA GLN A 57 -4.43 42.45 0.45
C GLN A 57 -5.87 42.87 0.15
N PHE A 58 -6.77 41.91 -0.14
CA PHE A 58 -8.17 42.15 -0.49
C PHE A 58 -9.13 41.74 0.65
N SER A 59 -9.35 42.68 1.59
CA SER A 59 -10.52 42.83 2.48
C SER A 59 -10.80 41.80 3.60
N ALA A 60 -11.46 42.28 4.66
CA ALA A 60 -12.06 41.48 5.73
C ALA A 60 -13.16 40.52 5.24
N LEU A 61 -13.81 40.81 4.09
CA LEU A 61 -14.88 39.97 3.53
C LEU A 61 -14.38 38.57 3.15
N PHE A 62 -13.16 38.48 2.58
CA PHE A 62 -12.55 37.18 2.26
C PHE A 62 -12.33 36.34 3.52
N TYR A 63 -11.84 36.95 4.60
CA TYR A 63 -11.68 36.28 5.90
C TYR A 63 -13.01 35.77 6.45
N PHE A 64 -14.07 36.60 6.43
CA PHE A 64 -15.41 36.16 6.88
C PHE A 64 -15.97 35.01 6.03
N LEU A 65 -15.77 35.04 4.71
CA LEU A 65 -16.20 33.95 3.82
C LEU A 65 -15.45 32.66 4.08
N MET A 66 -14.14 32.72 4.30
CA MET A 66 -13.32 31.54 4.63
C MET A 66 -13.65 30.97 6.01
N GLU A 67 -13.89 31.82 7.00
CA GLU A 67 -14.34 31.40 8.33
C GLU A 67 -15.69 30.68 8.25
N GLY A 68 -16.66 31.26 7.54
CA GLY A 68 -17.95 30.63 7.29
C GLY A 68 -17.84 29.31 6.52
N MET A 69 -16.96 29.26 5.52
CA MET A 69 -16.67 28.03 4.77
C MET A 69 -16.02 26.96 5.67
N GLY A 70 -15.13 27.34 6.57
CA GLY A 70 -14.53 26.44 7.56
C GLY A 70 -15.58 25.80 8.45
N ILE A 71 -16.54 26.58 8.96
CA ILE A 71 -17.68 26.07 9.75
C ILE A 71 -18.50 25.07 8.92
N ILE A 72 -18.83 25.39 7.67
CA ILE A 72 -19.57 24.49 6.78
C ILE A 72 -18.79 23.18 6.55
N VAL A 73 -17.48 23.27 6.34
CA VAL A 73 -16.62 22.09 6.15
C VAL A 73 -16.59 21.22 7.40
N VAL A 74 -16.48 21.81 8.59
CA VAL A 74 -16.54 21.08 9.86
C VAL A 74 -17.88 20.38 10.02
N LEU A 75 -19.00 21.03 9.69
CA LEU A 75 -20.34 20.41 9.73
C LEU A 75 -20.45 19.22 8.77
N ILE A 76 -19.98 19.38 7.53
CA ILE A 76 -19.95 18.30 6.54
C ILE A 76 -19.07 17.14 7.04
N LEU A 77 -17.92 17.45 7.63
CA LEU A 77 -16.96 16.46 8.11
C LEU A 77 -17.51 15.67 9.31
N THR A 78 -18.20 16.33 10.24
CA THR A 78 -18.86 15.67 11.36
C THR A 78 -19.94 14.69 10.88
N ASN A 79 -20.64 15.01 9.80
CA ASN A 79 -21.64 14.16 9.17
C ASN A 79 -21.07 13.09 8.20
N ASP A 80 -19.75 13.02 8.00
CA ASP A 80 -19.13 12.00 7.13
C ASP A 80 -19.10 10.62 7.83
N ASN A 81 -18.92 9.51 7.10
CA ASN A 81 -18.87 8.15 7.69
C ASN A 81 -17.45 7.69 8.06
N ARG A 82 -16.47 8.59 7.97
CA ARG A 82 -15.06 8.30 8.32
C ARG A 82 -14.86 8.10 9.82
N SER A 83 -13.74 7.49 10.18
CA SER A 83 -13.33 7.31 11.57
C SER A 83 -13.33 8.63 12.35
N MET A 84 -13.72 8.59 13.62
CA MET A 84 -13.76 9.80 14.46
C MET A 84 -12.39 10.46 14.56
N ALA A 85 -11.32 9.67 14.68
CA ALA A 85 -9.95 10.19 14.73
C ALA A 85 -9.60 11.04 13.50
N TYR A 86 -10.01 10.60 12.30
CA TYR A 86 -9.79 11.37 11.06
C TYR A 86 -10.55 12.70 11.08
N LYS A 87 -11.82 12.68 11.51
CA LYS A 87 -12.65 13.88 11.61
C LYS A 87 -12.02 14.88 12.57
N PHE A 88 -11.71 14.45 13.81
CA PHE A 88 -11.12 15.32 14.81
C PHE A 88 -9.77 15.88 14.37
N GLY A 89 -8.93 15.10 13.69
CA GLY A 89 -7.66 15.59 13.15
C GLY A 89 -7.84 16.81 12.25
N TRP A 90 -8.76 16.73 11.28
CA TRP A 90 -9.04 17.86 10.38
C TRP A 90 -9.79 19.01 11.05
N VAL A 91 -10.73 18.72 11.95
CA VAL A 91 -11.42 19.77 12.73
C VAL A 91 -10.40 20.58 13.54
N CYS A 92 -9.44 19.94 14.21
CA CYS A 92 -8.37 20.64 14.94
C CYS A 92 -7.52 21.52 14.02
N ILE A 93 -7.13 21.03 12.84
CA ILE A 93 -6.34 21.80 11.87
C ILE A 93 -7.12 23.02 11.37
N ILE A 94 -8.41 22.84 11.02
CA ILE A 94 -9.27 23.92 10.53
C ILE A 94 -9.52 24.95 11.64
N MET A 95 -9.77 24.54 12.89
CA MET A 95 -9.97 25.49 13.99
C MET A 95 -8.69 26.28 14.31
N LEU A 96 -7.52 25.66 14.23
CA LEU A 96 -6.25 26.34 14.47
C LEU A 96 -5.87 27.28 13.32
N LEU A 97 -6.17 26.89 12.09
CA LEU A 97 -5.83 27.61 10.86
C LEU A 97 -7.05 27.63 9.92
N PRO A 98 -8.04 28.53 10.11
CA PRO A 98 -9.30 28.49 9.34
C PRO A 98 -9.12 28.52 7.83
N ILE A 99 -8.25 29.39 7.33
CA ILE A 99 -7.99 29.52 5.88
C ILE A 99 -7.13 28.35 5.39
N ALA A 100 -5.92 28.21 5.93
CA ALA A 100 -4.95 27.23 5.44
C ALA A 100 -5.43 25.79 5.68
N GLY A 101 -6.03 25.51 6.84
CA GLY A 101 -6.61 24.22 7.19
C GLY A 101 -7.79 23.84 6.31
N THR A 102 -8.66 24.80 5.97
CA THR A 102 -9.75 24.54 5.03
C THR A 102 -9.20 24.22 3.63
N ILE A 103 -8.27 25.02 3.10
CA ILE A 103 -7.61 24.74 1.81
C ILE A 103 -6.95 23.35 1.83
N MET A 104 -6.22 23.03 2.90
CA MET A 104 -5.55 21.74 3.08
C MET A 104 -6.57 20.58 3.13
N PHE A 105 -7.72 20.76 3.79
CA PHE A 105 -8.79 19.77 3.80
C PHE A 105 -9.37 19.53 2.39
N PHE A 106 -9.53 20.58 1.58
CA PHE A 106 -9.98 20.42 0.20
C PHE A 106 -8.97 19.65 -0.64
N MET A 107 -7.67 19.89 -0.46
CA MET A 107 -6.60 19.21 -1.19
C MET A 107 -6.41 17.75 -0.76
N PHE A 108 -6.28 17.50 0.54
CA PHE A 108 -5.86 16.19 1.08
C PHE A 108 -6.96 15.51 1.90
N GLY A 109 -7.79 16.30 2.59
CA GLY A 109 -8.87 15.81 3.44
C GLY A 109 -9.98 15.07 2.69
N ARG A 110 -10.05 15.22 1.36
CA ARG A 110 -11.03 14.51 0.51
C ARG A 110 -10.49 13.22 -0.10
N VAL A 111 -9.18 13.00 -0.08
CA VAL A 111 -8.53 11.79 -0.61
C VAL A 111 -9.10 10.57 0.11
N GLY A 112 -9.53 9.56 -0.66
CA GLY A 112 -10.20 8.35 -0.15
C GLY A 112 -11.74 8.37 -0.18
N LYS A 113 -12.40 9.52 -0.41
CA LYS A 113 -13.86 9.55 -0.60
C LYS A 113 -14.24 8.99 -1.96
N ASN A 114 -14.93 7.84 -1.98
CA ASN A 114 -15.76 7.40 -3.09
C ASN A 114 -15.11 7.51 -4.49
N ASN A 115 -13.78 7.36 -4.54
CA ASN A 115 -13.03 7.47 -5.78
C ASN A 115 -13.49 6.33 -6.69
N SER A 116 -13.64 6.60 -7.98
CA SER A 116 -13.98 5.62 -8.99
C SER A 116 -13.10 4.36 -8.86
N LEU A 117 -11.82 4.52 -8.49
CA LEU A 117 -10.90 3.45 -8.19
C LEU A 117 -11.37 2.55 -7.02
N ASN A 118 -11.64 3.12 -5.85
CA ASN A 118 -12.10 2.35 -4.69
C ASN A 118 -13.40 1.58 -4.99
N ARG A 119 -14.29 2.19 -5.77
CA ARG A 119 -15.54 1.55 -6.20
C ARG A 119 -15.31 0.38 -7.15
N ARG A 120 -14.34 0.53 -8.07
CA ARG A 120 -13.90 -0.55 -8.97
C ARG A 120 -13.25 -1.68 -8.18
N ILE A 121 -12.39 -1.36 -7.22
CA ILE A 121 -11.74 -2.34 -6.34
C ILE A 121 -12.81 -3.11 -5.53
N ALA A 122 -13.74 -2.41 -4.88
CA ALA A 122 -14.82 -3.04 -4.13
C ALA A 122 -15.72 -3.93 -5.00
N ALA A 123 -16.03 -3.49 -6.23
CA ALA A 123 -16.80 -4.30 -7.17
C ALA A 123 -16.05 -5.58 -7.59
N ARG A 124 -14.72 -5.52 -7.74
CA ARG A 124 -13.89 -6.70 -8.03
C ARG A 124 -13.79 -7.65 -6.86
N PHE A 125 -13.64 -7.15 -5.63
CA PHE A 125 -13.71 -8.00 -4.44
C PHE A 125 -15.06 -8.70 -4.35
N ALA A 126 -16.17 -7.95 -4.49
CA ALA A 126 -17.51 -8.55 -4.47
C ALA A 126 -17.76 -9.57 -5.60
N GLU A 127 -17.02 -9.49 -6.71
CA GLU A 127 -17.05 -10.50 -7.79
C GLU A 127 -16.27 -11.76 -7.40
N VAL A 128 -15.07 -11.59 -6.84
CA VAL A 128 -14.17 -12.69 -6.44
C VAL A 128 -14.67 -13.42 -5.20
N ASP A 129 -15.24 -12.69 -4.23
CA ASP A 129 -15.73 -13.23 -2.96
C ASP A 129 -16.85 -14.26 -3.16
N LYS A 130 -17.51 -14.27 -4.33
CA LYS A 130 -18.51 -15.29 -4.70
C LYS A 130 -17.91 -16.68 -4.86
N TYR A 131 -16.60 -16.77 -5.11
CA TYR A 131 -15.88 -18.03 -5.26
C TYR A 131 -15.22 -18.47 -3.94
N LEU A 132 -15.30 -17.66 -2.88
CA LEU A 132 -14.80 -18.02 -1.57
C LEU A 132 -15.86 -18.82 -0.81
N GLU A 133 -15.44 -19.92 -0.19
CA GLU A 133 -16.29 -20.73 0.67
C GLU A 133 -16.18 -20.23 2.11
N PHE A 134 -17.29 -19.71 2.63
CA PHE A 134 -17.40 -19.24 4.01
C PHE A 134 -18.27 -20.21 4.83
N ASP A 135 -17.72 -20.66 5.96
CA ASP A 135 -18.40 -21.55 6.90
C ASP A 135 -18.65 -20.79 8.21
N ASP A 136 -19.86 -20.26 8.37
CA ASP A 136 -20.27 -19.49 9.54
C ASP A 136 -20.15 -20.29 10.85
N SER A 137 -20.20 -21.63 10.76
CA SER A 137 -20.05 -22.49 11.94
C SER A 137 -18.66 -22.36 12.58
N ILE A 138 -17.63 -22.04 11.78
CA ILE A 138 -16.26 -21.81 12.27
C ILE A 138 -16.22 -20.57 13.16
N SER A 139 -16.85 -19.49 12.71
CA SER A 139 -16.90 -18.23 13.46
C SER A 139 -17.67 -18.39 14.77
N GLU A 140 -18.74 -19.20 14.77
CA GLU A 140 -19.52 -19.47 15.98
C GLU A 140 -18.78 -20.39 16.97
N GLU A 141 -18.15 -21.47 16.48
CA GLU A 141 -17.29 -22.33 17.30
C GLU A 141 -16.16 -21.52 17.96
N PHE A 142 -15.54 -20.62 17.19
CA PHE A 142 -14.50 -19.72 17.69
C PHE A 142 -15.04 -18.75 18.74
N ARG A 143 -16.24 -18.18 18.53
CA ARG A 143 -16.89 -17.27 19.48
C ARG A 143 -17.15 -17.94 20.83
N LEU A 144 -17.65 -19.18 20.81
CA LEU A 144 -17.93 -19.96 22.02
C LEU A 144 -16.66 -20.35 22.77
N SER A 145 -15.60 -20.72 22.04
CA SER A 145 -14.33 -21.16 22.64
C SER A 145 -13.43 -20.00 23.10
N HIS A 146 -13.52 -18.83 22.45
CA HIS A 146 -12.64 -17.68 22.70
C HIS A 146 -13.45 -16.36 22.79
N PRO A 147 -14.27 -16.16 23.83
CA PRO A 147 -15.22 -15.04 23.92
C PRO A 147 -14.54 -13.66 23.87
N VAL A 148 -13.34 -13.50 24.43
CA VAL A 148 -12.60 -12.23 24.38
C VAL A 148 -12.07 -11.96 22.96
N SER A 149 -11.39 -12.94 22.35
CA SER A 149 -10.84 -12.82 20.98
C SER A 149 -11.92 -12.77 19.91
N SER A 150 -13.14 -13.20 20.23
CA SER A 150 -14.28 -13.15 19.30
C SER A 150 -14.63 -11.73 18.84
N ARG A 151 -14.25 -10.71 19.62
CA ARG A 151 -14.47 -9.30 19.26
C ARG A 151 -13.68 -8.91 18.01
N ILE A 152 -12.40 -9.31 17.96
CA ILE A 152 -11.56 -9.01 16.80
C ILE A 152 -11.97 -9.85 15.60
N SER A 153 -12.31 -11.13 15.78
CA SER A 153 -12.75 -11.97 14.67
C SER A 153 -14.09 -11.51 14.07
N SER A 154 -15.04 -11.10 14.92
CA SER A 154 -16.32 -10.55 14.47
C SER A 154 -16.12 -9.25 13.70
N TYR A 155 -15.22 -8.38 14.17
CA TYR A 155 -14.85 -7.15 13.44
C TYR A 155 -14.23 -7.47 12.08
N MET A 156 -13.23 -8.35 12.03
CA MET A 156 -12.58 -8.74 10.77
C MET A 156 -13.57 -9.36 9.79
N THR A 157 -14.49 -10.20 10.26
CA THR A 157 -15.54 -10.81 9.43
C THR A 157 -16.47 -9.75 8.85
N ALA A 158 -16.86 -8.74 9.64
CA ALA A 158 -17.68 -7.62 9.17
C ALA A 158 -16.96 -6.76 8.13
N GLU A 159 -15.62 -6.68 8.18
CA GLU A 159 -14.77 -6.02 7.18
C GLU A 159 -14.43 -6.92 5.97
N GLY A 160 -15.11 -8.08 5.81
CA GLY A 160 -14.92 -8.99 4.67
C GLY A 160 -13.75 -9.96 4.81
N SER A 161 -13.21 -10.15 6.02
CA SER A 161 -12.13 -11.10 6.33
C SER A 161 -12.60 -12.19 7.30
N PRO A 162 -13.30 -13.23 6.82
CA PRO A 162 -13.85 -14.28 7.66
C PRO A 162 -12.79 -15.24 8.21
N LEU A 163 -13.16 -16.00 9.24
CA LEU A 163 -12.30 -17.00 9.86
C LEU A 163 -12.24 -18.29 9.06
N TYR A 164 -11.04 -18.87 8.99
CA TYR A 164 -10.79 -20.18 8.40
C TYR A 164 -10.21 -21.14 9.44
N LYS A 165 -10.50 -22.43 9.27
CA LYS A 165 -9.91 -23.54 10.05
C LYS A 165 -8.83 -24.25 9.23
N ASN A 166 -8.01 -25.06 9.91
CA ASN A 166 -6.96 -25.87 9.30
C ASN A 166 -5.86 -25.05 8.58
N THR A 167 -5.61 -23.82 9.03
CA THR A 167 -4.50 -23.00 8.54
C THR A 167 -3.20 -23.35 9.27
N GLU A 168 -2.09 -23.42 8.54
CA GLU A 168 -0.75 -23.47 9.11
C GLU A 168 -0.13 -22.08 9.01
N VAL A 169 0.43 -21.59 10.12
CA VAL A 169 1.11 -20.29 10.20
C VAL A 169 2.50 -20.51 10.74
N THR A 170 3.50 -20.03 10.00
CA THR A 170 4.90 -20.04 10.44
C THR A 170 5.29 -18.61 10.79
N TYR A 171 5.79 -18.42 12.02
CA TYR A 171 6.36 -17.14 12.45
C TYR A 171 7.86 -17.11 12.11
N TYR A 172 8.28 -16.05 11.45
CA TYR A 172 9.67 -15.76 11.14
C TYR A 172 10.15 -14.62 12.03
N GLU A 173 11.17 -14.89 12.86
CA GLU A 173 11.73 -13.87 13.77
C GLU A 173 12.61 -12.84 13.06
N MET A 174 13.13 -13.18 11.87
CA MET A 174 14.07 -12.38 11.11
C MET A 174 13.67 -12.34 9.62
N GLY A 175 14.00 -11.24 8.96
CA GLY A 175 13.66 -10.98 7.55
C GLY A 175 14.33 -11.97 6.58
N GLU A 176 15.54 -12.39 6.88
CA GLU A 176 16.32 -13.32 6.06
C GLU A 176 15.65 -14.71 6.03
N LEU A 177 15.02 -15.12 7.13
CA LEU A 177 14.35 -16.42 7.22
C LEU A 177 13.08 -16.46 6.37
N ILE A 178 12.32 -15.35 6.32
CA ILE A 178 11.13 -15.26 5.44
C ILE A 178 11.56 -15.15 3.98
N LEU A 179 12.62 -14.40 3.67
CA LEU A 179 13.13 -14.32 2.30
C LEU A 179 13.61 -15.67 1.79
N ASP A 180 14.37 -16.42 2.58
CA ASP A 180 14.83 -17.78 2.23
C ASP A 180 13.65 -18.73 1.95
N ASP A 181 12.60 -18.68 2.79
CA ASP A 181 11.37 -19.47 2.58
C ASP A 181 10.60 -19.01 1.34
N ILE A 182 10.54 -17.71 1.05
CA ILE A 182 9.93 -17.18 -0.18
C ILE A 182 10.65 -17.77 -1.40
N PHE A 183 11.99 -17.76 -1.43
CA PHE A 183 12.75 -18.38 -2.54
C PHE A 183 12.44 -19.88 -2.68
N GLU A 184 12.36 -20.61 -1.56
CA GLU A 184 11.95 -22.02 -1.56
C GLU A 184 10.56 -22.21 -2.19
N LYS A 185 9.57 -21.36 -1.81
CA LYS A 185 8.21 -21.43 -2.36
C LYS A 185 8.15 -21.06 -3.84
N LEU A 186 8.87 -20.02 -4.26
CA LEU A 186 8.95 -19.62 -5.66
C LEU A 186 9.57 -20.73 -6.52
N GLU A 187 10.61 -21.41 -6.03
CA GLU A 187 11.24 -22.55 -6.71
C GLU A 187 10.24 -23.72 -6.89
N SER A 188 9.33 -23.91 -5.94
CA SER A 188 8.33 -24.99 -5.99
C SER A 188 7.07 -24.67 -6.82
N ALA A 189 6.89 -23.42 -7.25
CA ALA A 189 5.69 -22.97 -7.95
C ALA A 189 5.55 -23.63 -9.33
N LYS A 190 4.33 -24.05 -9.68
CA LYS A 190 4.03 -24.80 -10.92
C LYS A 190 3.02 -24.15 -11.86
N ARG A 191 2.24 -23.19 -11.38
CA ARG A 191 1.12 -22.61 -12.15
C ARG A 191 1.20 -21.10 -12.21
N PHE A 192 1.28 -20.46 -11.06
CA PHE A 192 1.35 -19.01 -10.97
C PHE A 192 2.24 -18.56 -9.81
N ILE A 193 2.81 -17.38 -9.97
CA ILE A 193 3.54 -16.60 -8.96
C ILE A 193 2.93 -15.20 -8.98
N PHE A 194 2.42 -14.76 -7.83
CA PHE A 194 1.98 -13.39 -7.62
C PHE A 194 2.91 -12.73 -6.61
N LEU A 195 3.53 -11.63 -7.02
CA LEU A 195 4.45 -10.86 -6.19
C LEU A 195 3.91 -9.44 -6.03
N GLU A 196 3.85 -8.97 -4.80
CA GLU A 196 3.50 -7.60 -4.46
C GLU A 196 4.55 -7.04 -3.49
N PHE A 197 5.24 -5.97 -3.89
CA PHE A 197 6.26 -5.34 -3.06
C PHE A 197 6.09 -3.82 -3.00
N PHE A 198 6.13 -3.26 -1.80
CA PHE A 198 6.22 -1.82 -1.61
C PHE A 198 7.58 -1.27 -2.08
N ILE A 199 8.68 -1.96 -1.78
CA ILE A 199 10.03 -1.58 -2.23
C ILE A 199 10.61 -2.70 -3.09
N VAL A 200 10.98 -2.36 -4.32
CA VAL A 200 11.82 -3.19 -5.18
C VAL A 200 13.12 -2.44 -5.45
N ALA A 201 14.23 -3.16 -5.41
CA ALA A 201 15.56 -2.59 -5.60
C ALA A 201 16.47 -3.57 -6.31
N GLU A 202 17.12 -3.13 -7.38
CA GLU A 202 18.12 -3.96 -8.06
C GLU A 202 19.35 -4.14 -7.17
N GLY A 203 20.07 -5.24 -7.37
CA GLY A 203 21.12 -5.73 -6.48
C GLY A 203 20.95 -7.21 -6.16
N ALA A 204 21.77 -7.72 -5.24
CA ALA A 204 21.99 -9.16 -5.10
C ALA A 204 20.72 -10.01 -4.89
N LEU A 205 19.75 -9.49 -4.13
CA LEU A 205 18.49 -10.18 -3.89
C LEU A 205 17.59 -10.18 -5.13
N TRP A 206 17.51 -9.03 -5.80
CA TRP A 206 16.72 -8.89 -7.02
C TRP A 206 17.31 -9.69 -8.15
N ASP A 207 18.62 -9.68 -8.36
CA ASP A 207 19.28 -10.42 -9.44
C ASP A 207 18.98 -11.92 -9.32
N LYS A 208 19.03 -12.44 -8.09
CA LYS A 208 18.67 -13.83 -7.80
C LYS A 208 17.17 -14.10 -8.04
N LEU A 209 16.30 -13.20 -7.60
CA LEU A 209 14.86 -13.31 -7.82
C LEU A 209 14.54 -13.28 -9.31
N HIS A 210 15.11 -12.34 -10.04
CA HIS A 210 14.92 -12.14 -11.47
C HIS A 210 15.32 -13.38 -12.26
N GLU A 211 16.50 -13.96 -11.98
CA GLU A 211 16.93 -15.21 -12.60
C GLU A 211 15.92 -16.35 -12.33
N LEU A 212 15.46 -16.49 -11.08
CA LEU A 212 14.47 -17.50 -10.72
C LEU A 212 13.15 -17.29 -11.48
N LEU A 213 12.67 -16.04 -11.56
CA LEU A 213 11.43 -15.71 -12.27
C LEU A 213 11.56 -16.02 -13.77
N LEU A 214 12.70 -15.73 -14.40
CA LEU A 214 12.94 -16.09 -15.80
C LEU A 214 12.93 -17.60 -16.02
N ARG A 215 13.54 -18.39 -15.12
CA ARG A 215 13.44 -19.86 -15.19
C ARG A 215 12.00 -20.33 -15.02
N LYS A 216 11.27 -19.80 -14.04
CA LYS A 216 9.85 -20.18 -13.84
C LYS A 216 8.98 -19.79 -15.02
N LYS A 217 9.27 -18.66 -15.66
CA LYS A 217 8.60 -18.24 -16.88
C LYS A 217 8.83 -19.22 -18.02
N SER A 218 10.06 -19.72 -18.20
CA SER A 218 10.38 -20.72 -19.23
C SER A 218 9.77 -22.10 -18.94
N GLU A 219 9.53 -22.43 -17.67
CA GLU A 219 8.74 -23.59 -17.24
C GLU A 219 7.22 -23.43 -17.48
N GLY A 220 6.77 -22.26 -17.96
CA GLY A 220 5.35 -21.98 -18.24
C GLY A 220 4.56 -21.48 -17.03
N VAL A 221 5.21 -21.12 -15.93
CA VAL A 221 4.56 -20.52 -14.76
C VAL A 221 4.13 -19.09 -15.11
N GLU A 222 2.87 -18.74 -14.81
CA GLU A 222 2.36 -17.38 -14.95
C GLU A 222 2.93 -16.48 -13.85
N ILE A 223 3.51 -15.33 -14.20
CA ILE A 223 4.11 -14.43 -13.23
C ILE A 223 3.43 -13.08 -13.34
N LYS A 224 2.78 -12.66 -12.25
CA LYS A 224 2.27 -11.29 -12.09
C LYS A 224 3.05 -10.59 -11.00
N PHE A 225 3.56 -9.41 -11.34
CA PHE A 225 4.39 -8.62 -10.45
C PHE A 225 3.83 -7.21 -10.31
N LEU A 226 3.46 -6.85 -9.08
CA LEU A 226 2.97 -5.54 -8.67
C LEU A 226 4.00 -4.89 -7.75
N PHE A 227 4.37 -3.64 -8.03
CA PHE A 227 5.23 -2.88 -7.12
C PHE A 227 4.87 -1.39 -7.08
N ASP A 228 5.21 -0.72 -5.98
CA ASP A 228 4.98 0.72 -5.79
C ASP A 228 6.12 1.57 -6.39
N ASP A 229 5.77 2.56 -7.23
CA ASP A 229 6.75 3.41 -7.92
C ASP A 229 7.50 4.34 -6.95
N PHE A 230 6.88 4.74 -5.82
CA PHE A 230 7.54 5.58 -4.84
C PHE A 230 8.61 4.81 -4.08
N GLY A 231 8.31 3.58 -3.65
CA GLY A 231 9.30 2.70 -3.03
C GLY A 231 10.43 2.29 -3.99
N ALA A 232 10.16 2.21 -5.30
CA ALA A 232 11.15 1.87 -6.33
C ALA A 232 11.93 3.07 -6.90
N LEU A 233 11.50 4.31 -6.63
CA LEU A 233 11.92 5.52 -7.34
C LEU A 233 13.44 5.68 -7.49
N MET A 234 14.21 5.42 -6.43
CA MET A 234 15.68 5.53 -6.45
C MET A 234 16.40 4.22 -6.77
N ARG A 235 15.68 3.11 -6.79
CA ARG A 235 16.24 1.75 -6.64
C ARG A 235 16.07 0.90 -7.88
N THR A 236 15.33 1.39 -8.86
CA THR A 236 15.18 0.78 -10.18
C THR A 236 15.27 1.86 -11.28
N PRO A 237 15.75 1.55 -12.48
CA PRO A 237 15.74 2.48 -13.60
C PRO A 237 14.31 2.70 -14.12
N THR A 238 14.10 3.77 -14.87
CA THR A 238 12.79 4.06 -15.50
C THR A 238 12.32 2.98 -16.46
N SER A 239 13.26 2.21 -17.04
CA SER A 239 12.99 1.11 -17.95
C SER A 239 12.61 -0.19 -17.24
N PHE A 240 12.73 -0.28 -15.91
CA PHE A 240 12.59 -1.53 -15.15
C PHE A 240 11.31 -2.29 -15.48
N ALA A 241 10.16 -1.63 -15.34
CA ALA A 241 8.87 -2.25 -15.64
C ALA A 241 8.72 -2.64 -17.11
N SER A 242 9.24 -1.84 -18.05
CA SER A 242 9.19 -2.19 -19.48
C SER A 242 10.09 -3.36 -19.84
N SER A 243 11.27 -3.49 -19.21
CA SER A 243 12.18 -4.60 -19.42
C SER A 243 11.55 -5.92 -18.98
N LEU A 244 10.96 -5.97 -17.79
CA LEU A 244 10.27 -7.17 -17.29
C LEU A 244 9.07 -7.56 -18.16
N ARG A 245 8.32 -6.58 -18.67
CA ARG A 245 7.24 -6.86 -19.64
C ARG A 245 7.76 -7.43 -20.95
N ALA A 246 8.90 -6.94 -21.44
CA ALA A 246 9.54 -7.47 -22.65
C ALA A 246 10.02 -8.91 -22.46
N GLU A 247 10.37 -9.29 -21.23
CA GLU A 247 10.71 -10.66 -20.83
C GLU A 247 9.48 -11.56 -20.59
N GLY A 248 8.27 -11.03 -20.80
CA GLY A 248 7.01 -11.77 -20.69
C GLY A 248 6.44 -11.87 -19.27
N ILE A 249 6.95 -11.09 -18.31
CA ILE A 249 6.37 -10.97 -16.96
C ILE A 249 5.22 -9.94 -17.01
N ASP A 250 4.08 -10.28 -16.43
CA ASP A 250 2.94 -9.37 -16.33
C ASP A 250 3.18 -8.37 -15.19
N VAL A 251 3.57 -7.14 -15.53
CA VAL A 251 3.98 -6.12 -14.54
C VAL A 251 3.00 -4.97 -14.47
N VAL A 252 2.55 -4.67 -13.25
CA VAL A 252 1.74 -3.49 -12.92
C VAL A 252 2.54 -2.60 -11.96
N VAL A 253 2.58 -1.31 -12.25
CA VAL A 253 3.21 -0.31 -11.37
C VAL A 253 2.10 0.40 -10.61
N PHE A 254 2.12 0.27 -9.28
CA PHE A 254 1.19 0.94 -8.39
C PHE A 254 1.61 2.40 -8.16
N ASN A 255 0.62 3.29 -8.13
CA ASN A 255 0.76 4.72 -7.89
C ASN A 255 1.94 5.39 -8.63
N PRO A 256 2.01 5.29 -9.97
CA PRO A 256 3.12 5.83 -10.75
C PRO A 256 3.29 7.34 -10.54
N ILE A 257 4.49 7.73 -10.11
CA ILE A 257 4.88 9.12 -9.89
C ILE A 257 5.07 9.79 -11.24
N GLY A 258 4.29 10.83 -11.49
CA GLY A 258 4.34 11.57 -12.74
C GLY A 258 3.50 10.96 -13.86
N HIS A 259 2.51 10.11 -13.55
CA HIS A 259 1.52 9.60 -14.52
C HIS A 259 0.80 10.71 -15.33
N TYR A 260 0.88 11.98 -14.91
CA TYR A 260 0.32 13.13 -15.62
C TYR A 260 1.31 13.83 -16.57
N ILE A 261 2.52 13.28 -16.77
CA ILE A 261 3.58 13.88 -17.61
C ILE A 261 3.86 13.07 -18.90
N ASN A 262 3.21 11.92 -19.10
CA ASN A 262 3.29 11.16 -20.37
C ASN A 262 1.92 10.94 -20.98
#